data_AF-A0A835FFA2-F1
#
_entry.id   AF-A0A835FFA2-F1
#
_cell.length_a   1.000
_cell.length_b   1.000
_cell.length_c   1.000
_cell.angle_alpha   90.00
_cell.angle_beta   90.00
_cell.angle_gamma   90.00
#
_symmetry.space_group_name_H-M   'P 1'
#
loop_
_entity.id
_entity.type
_entity.pdbx_description
1 polymer ?
#
loop_
_entity_poly.entity_id
_entity_poly.type
_entity_poly.pdbx_seq_one_letter_code
_entity_poly.pdbx_strand_id
1 'polypeptide(L)'
;MRFRLKSRLWSRRREHYTTAEDEALVLAWENVSLDPITGTNQDGSTYWDRIADYYNHTVKSKSFRTTKSLQQRWCSIQECCNRWAGCMVSVEDNQPSGTTLMDLVGSHCSSYCQH
;
A
#
# COMPACT_ATOMS: atom_id res chain seq x y z
N MET A 1 -44.55 21.55 11.09
CA MET A 1 -43.99 20.20 10.83
C MET A 1 -42.77 20.34 9.94
N ARG A 2 -41.60 19.82 10.34
CA ARG A 2 -40.38 19.81 9.53
C ARG A 2 -40.13 18.38 9.03
N PHE A 3 -40.37 18.11 7.75
CA PHE A 3 -39.95 16.86 7.13
C PHE A 3 -38.60 17.05 6.45
N ARG A 4 -37.55 16.53 7.09
CA ARG A 4 -36.19 16.44 6.57
C ARG A 4 -36.12 15.17 5.70
N LEU A 5 -36.15 15.31 4.38
CA LEU A 5 -35.77 14.22 3.49
C LEU A 5 -34.24 14.08 3.53
N LYS A 6 -33.72 13.20 4.39
CA LYS A 6 -32.34 12.71 4.23
C LYS A 6 -32.38 11.69 3.09
N SER A 7 -31.92 12.12 1.91
CA SER A 7 -31.63 11.24 0.79
C SER A 7 -30.83 10.03 1.28
N ARG A 8 -31.41 8.86 1.06
CA ARG A 8 -30.78 7.56 1.32
C ARG A 8 -29.72 7.35 0.23
N LEU A 9 -28.62 8.09 0.31
CA LEU A 9 -27.41 7.77 -0.45
C LEU A 9 -26.87 6.49 0.16
N TRP A 10 -27.25 5.37 -0.45
CA TRP A 10 -26.55 4.11 -0.31
C TRP A 10 -25.05 4.39 -0.37
N SER A 11 -24.33 4.02 0.69
CA SER A 11 -22.87 4.08 0.66
C SER A 11 -22.41 3.12 -0.42
N ARG A 12 -21.90 3.67 -1.53
CA ARG A 12 -21.13 2.90 -2.50
C ARG A 12 -19.99 2.26 -1.72
N ARG A 13 -20.04 0.93 -1.55
CA ARG A 13 -19.00 0.15 -0.89
C ARG A 13 -17.68 0.55 -1.54
N ARG A 14 -16.71 1.01 -0.76
CA ARG A 14 -15.39 1.33 -1.27
C ARG A 14 -14.83 0.08 -1.94
N GLU A 15 -14.43 0.19 -3.20
CA GLU A 15 -13.78 -0.92 -3.89
C GLU A 15 -12.47 -1.24 -3.16
N HIS A 16 -12.24 -2.52 -2.89
CA HIS A 16 -10.98 -2.99 -2.29
C HIS A 16 -9.83 -2.75 -3.26
N TYR A 17 -8.62 -2.63 -2.73
CA TYR A 17 -7.41 -2.60 -3.56
C TYR A 17 -7.11 -3.99 -4.07
N THR A 18 -6.81 -4.10 -5.35
CA THR A 18 -6.32 -5.34 -5.97
C THR A 18 -4.80 -5.40 -5.93
N THR A 19 -4.22 -6.58 -6.14
CA THR A 19 -2.75 -6.73 -6.19
C THR A 19 -2.12 -5.89 -7.29
N ALA A 20 -2.77 -5.78 -8.46
CA ALA A 20 -2.31 -4.91 -9.54
C ALA A 20 -2.35 -3.41 -9.16
N GLU A 21 -3.29 -3.01 -8.31
CA GLU A 21 -3.32 -1.64 -7.76
C GLU A 21 -2.20 -1.43 -6.73
N ASP A 22 -1.91 -2.41 -5.87
CA ASP A 22 -0.79 -2.30 -4.93
C ASP A 22 0.56 -2.24 -5.65
N GLU A 23 0.79 -3.09 -6.66
CA GLU A 23 1.98 -3.06 -7.51
C GLU A 23 2.14 -1.70 -8.19
N ALA A 24 1.06 -1.16 -8.76
CA ALA A 24 1.08 0.16 -9.38
C ALA A 24 1.39 1.28 -8.37
N LEU A 25 0.89 1.17 -7.14
CA LEU A 25 1.18 2.13 -6.07
C LEU A 25 2.64 2.08 -5.62
N VAL A 26 3.22 0.88 -5.48
CA VAL A 26 4.65 0.71 -5.18
C VAL A 26 5.51 1.30 -6.29
N LEU A 27 5.20 1.00 -7.55
CA LEU A 27 5.90 1.57 -8.70
C LEU A 27 5.80 3.10 -8.74
N ALA A 28 4.61 3.65 -8.47
CA ALA A 28 4.41 5.10 -8.43
C ALA A 28 5.25 5.76 -7.32
N TRP A 29 5.23 5.17 -6.13
CA TRP A 29 6.04 5.63 -5.00
C TRP A 29 7.54 5.56 -5.32
N GLU A 30 8.00 4.46 -5.91
CA GLU A 30 9.40 4.26 -6.29
C GLU A 30 9.88 5.30 -7.31
N ASN A 31 9.09 5.52 -8.38
CA ASN A 31 9.41 6.49 -9.41
C ASN A 31 9.54 7.92 -8.86
N VAL A 32 8.66 8.30 -7.92
CA VAL A 32 8.71 9.64 -7.30
C VAL A 32 9.80 9.73 -6.24
N SER A 33 10.02 8.67 -5.45
CA SER A 33 11.02 8.66 -4.36
C SER A 33 12.45 8.65 -4.87
N LEU A 34 12.69 7.96 -5.99
CA LEU A 34 14.02 7.78 -6.58
C LEU A 34 14.35 8.83 -7.64
N ASP A 35 13.42 9.74 -7.96
CA ASP A 35 13.67 10.81 -8.93
C ASP A 35 14.74 11.78 -8.38
N PRO A 36 15.96 11.82 -8.95
CA PRO A 36 17.06 12.66 -8.47
C PRO A 36 16.76 14.16 -8.58
N ILE A 37 15.75 14.56 -9.37
CA ILE A 37 15.33 15.95 -9.57
C ILE A 37 14.42 16.43 -8.44
N THR A 38 13.82 15.53 -7.64
CA THR A 38 12.94 15.87 -6.50
C THR A 38 13.68 16.43 -5.28
N GLY A 39 14.91 16.92 -5.47
CA GLY A 39 15.76 17.52 -4.45
C GLY A 39 15.05 18.59 -3.61
N THR A 40 14.86 18.22 -2.34
CA THR A 40 15.00 19.12 -1.19
C THR A 40 14.00 20.30 -1.13
N ASN A 41 12.79 20.01 -0.63
CA ASN A 41 11.73 20.93 -0.13
C ASN A 41 10.37 20.76 -0.83
N GLN A 42 9.84 19.54 -0.86
CA GLN A 42 8.43 19.36 -1.20
C GLN A 42 7.61 19.26 0.08
N ASP A 43 6.59 20.11 0.16
CA ASP A 43 5.52 19.89 1.13
C ASP A 43 4.96 18.48 0.91
N GLY A 44 4.66 17.77 2.01
CA GLY A 44 4.20 16.38 1.95
C GLY A 44 2.96 16.19 1.05
N SER A 45 2.14 17.24 0.85
CA SER A 45 1.05 17.21 -0.11
C SER A 45 1.53 17.06 -1.55
N THR A 46 2.51 17.86 -1.98
CA THR A 46 3.04 17.86 -3.36
C THR A 46 3.68 16.51 -3.70
N TYR A 47 4.34 15.88 -2.73
CA TYR A 47 4.92 14.55 -2.89
C TYR A 47 3.85 13.51 -3.21
N TRP A 48 2.78 13.48 -2.42
CA TRP A 48 1.69 12.53 -2.60
C TRP A 48 0.83 12.80 -3.83
N ASP A 49 0.70 14.06 -4.23
CA ASP A 49 -0.01 14.43 -5.45
C ASP A 49 0.70 13.87 -6.69
N ARG A 50 2.04 13.94 -6.75
CA ARG A 50 2.82 13.32 -7.83
C ARG A 50 2.66 11.81 -7.89
N ILE A 51 2.65 11.15 -6.73
CA ILE A 51 2.40 9.71 -6.64
C ILE A 51 1.00 9.39 -7.15
N ALA A 52 -0.01 10.17 -6.73
CA ALA A 52 -1.38 9.97 -7.17
C ALA A 52 -1.54 10.19 -8.68
N ASP A 53 -0.89 11.20 -9.24
CA ASP A 53 -0.88 11.45 -10.67
C ASP A 53 -0.24 10.28 -11.41
N TYR A 54 0.97 9.88 -11.03
CA TYR A 54 1.67 8.76 -11.66
C TYR A 54 0.83 7.48 -11.59
N TYR A 55 0.30 7.16 -10.41
CA TYR A 55 -0.56 6.00 -10.18
C TYR A 55 -1.78 5.99 -11.11
N ASN A 56 -2.54 7.10 -11.14
CA ASN A 56 -3.76 7.18 -11.94
C ASN A 56 -3.47 7.19 -13.46
N HIS A 57 -2.26 7.58 -13.88
CA HIS A 57 -1.81 7.50 -15.27
C HIS A 57 -1.34 6.10 -15.69
N THR A 58 -0.77 5.31 -14.78
CA THR A 58 -0.21 3.99 -15.09
C THR A 58 -1.15 2.83 -14.83
N VAL A 59 -2.04 2.94 -13.84
CA VAL A 59 -2.95 1.85 -13.48
C VAL A 59 -4.04 1.71 -14.55
N LYS A 60 -4.22 0.49 -15.08
CA LYS A 60 -5.35 0.16 -15.98
C LYS A 60 -6.66 -0.07 -15.22
N SER A 61 -6.79 0.48 -14.02
CA SER A 61 -7.97 0.34 -13.17
C SER A 61 -9.10 1.23 -13.69
N LYS A 62 -10.34 0.78 -13.52
CA LYS A 62 -11.54 1.59 -13.80
C LYS A 62 -11.81 2.62 -12.71
N SER A 63 -11.18 2.49 -11.53
CA SER A 63 -11.43 3.36 -10.39
C SER A 63 -10.28 4.31 -10.13
N PHE A 64 -10.61 5.60 -10.21
CA PHE A 64 -9.73 6.68 -9.76
C PHE A 64 -9.59 6.62 -8.24
N ARG A 65 -8.35 6.62 -7.75
CA ARG A 65 -8.06 6.63 -6.30
C ARG A 65 -7.63 8.04 -5.89
N THR A 66 -8.18 8.52 -4.78
CA THR A 66 -7.80 9.82 -4.23
C THR A 66 -6.46 9.71 -3.51
N THR A 67 -5.70 10.81 -3.43
CA THR A 67 -4.43 10.90 -2.71
C THR A 67 -4.53 10.33 -1.28
N LYS A 68 -5.59 10.68 -0.55
CA LYS A 68 -5.86 10.15 0.80
C LYS A 68 -6.07 8.63 0.82
N SER A 69 -6.76 8.08 -0.17
CA SER A 69 -6.98 6.64 -0.30
C SER A 69 -5.65 5.91 -0.54
N LEU A 70 -4.77 6.48 -1.36
CA LEU A 70 -3.45 5.92 -1.67
C LEU A 70 -2.53 5.98 -0.45
N GLN A 71 -2.49 7.11 0.27
CA GLN A 71 -1.76 7.25 1.53
C GLN A 71 -2.16 6.18 2.55
N GLN A 72 -3.46 5.98 2.75
CA GLN A 72 -3.95 4.96 3.69
C GLN A 72 -3.53 3.55 3.27
N ARG A 73 -3.60 3.24 1.96
CA ARG A 73 -3.17 1.93 1.46
C ARG A 73 -1.66 1.75 1.60
N TRP A 74 -0.88 2.78 1.32
CA TRP A 74 0.57 2.77 1.49
C TRP A 74 0.99 2.47 2.93
N CYS A 75 0.35 3.11 3.93
CA CYS A 75 0.63 2.79 5.33
C CYS A 75 0.44 1.29 5.62
N SER A 76 -0.64 0.67 5.10
CA SER A 76 -0.86 -0.77 5.26
C SER A 76 0.21 -1.62 4.56
N ILE A 77 0.62 -1.26 3.34
CA ILE A 77 1.70 -1.96 2.61
C ILE A 77 3.00 -1.86 3.41
N GLN A 78 3.35 -0.65 3.88
CA GLN A 78 4.57 -0.41 4.63
C GLN A 78 4.58 -1.16 5.98
N GLU A 79 3.45 -1.22 6.69
CA GLU A 79 3.31 -2.03 7.91
C GLU A 79 3.52 -3.52 7.62
N CYS A 80 2.97 -4.04 6.53
CA CYS A 80 3.18 -5.41 6.10
C CYS A 80 4.67 -5.68 5.78
N CYS A 81 5.32 -4.80 5.01
CA CYS A 81 6.74 -4.92 4.68
C CYS A 81 7.62 -4.89 5.94
N ASN A 82 7.36 -3.96 6.86
CA ASN A 82 8.10 -3.85 8.13
C ASN A 82 7.94 -5.10 8.99
N ARG A 83 6.72 -5.66 9.04
CA ARG A 83 6.45 -6.88 9.79
C ARG A 83 7.15 -8.09 9.17
N TRP A 84 7.15 -8.20 7.85
CA TRP A 84 7.90 -9.23 7.13
C TRP A 84 9.40 -9.11 7.40
N ALA A 85 9.96 -7.89 7.34
CA ALA A 85 11.36 -7.65 7.65
C ALA A 85 11.71 -8.07 9.10
N GLY A 86 10.87 -7.73 10.08
CA GLY A 86 11.09 -8.16 11.47
C GLY A 86 11.01 -9.69 11.67
N CYS A 87 10.11 -10.36 10.93
CA CYS A 87 10.02 -11.82 10.89
C CYS A 87 11.29 -12.45 10.29
N MET A 88 11.83 -11.89 9.21
CA MET A 88 13.09 -12.35 8.59
C MET A 88 14.27 -12.26 9.56
N VAL A 89 14.42 -11.14 10.26
CA VAL A 89 15.46 -10.98 11.30
C VAL A 89 15.29 -12.04 12.40
N SER A 90 14.06 -12.28 12.84
CA SER A 90 13.79 -13.29 13.88
C SER A 90 14.12 -14.72 13.43
N VAL A 91 13.89 -15.02 12.15
CA VAL A 91 14.22 -16.31 11.52
C VAL A 91 15.74 -16.50 11.44
N GLU A 92 16.48 -15.47 11.05
CA GLU A 92 17.95 -15.49 10.99
C GLU A 92 18.54 -15.70 12.40
N ASP A 93 18.02 -15.01 13.41
CA ASP A 93 18.50 -15.12 14.79
C ASP A 93 18.19 -16.48 15.45
N ASN A 94 17.14 -17.19 15.01
CA ASN A 94 16.65 -18.41 15.65
C ASN A 94 16.64 -19.62 14.72
N GLN A 95 17.48 -19.64 13.67
CA GLN A 95 17.43 -20.68 12.65
C GLN A 95 17.76 -22.08 13.24
N PRO A 96 16.79 -23.01 13.30
CA PRO A 96 17.05 -24.37 13.75
C PRO A 96 17.87 -25.12 12.69
N SER A 97 18.86 -25.90 13.11
CA SER A 97 19.62 -26.75 12.19
C SER A 97 18.70 -27.76 11.50
N GLY A 98 18.60 -27.70 10.17
CA GLY A 98 17.80 -28.62 9.36
C GLY A 98 16.50 -28.07 8.78
N THR A 99 16.20 -26.77 8.97
CA THR A 99 15.02 -26.12 8.37
C THR A 99 15.44 -25.19 7.23
N THR A 100 14.72 -25.23 6.10
CA THR A 100 15.01 -24.34 4.97
C THR A 100 14.38 -22.97 5.19
N LEU A 101 14.94 -21.93 4.56
CA LEU A 101 14.36 -20.58 4.59
C LEU A 101 12.90 -20.58 4.10
N MET A 102 12.57 -21.43 3.13
CA MET A 102 11.21 -21.57 2.60
C MET A 102 10.23 -22.10 3.65
N ASP A 103 10.66 -23.06 4.48
CA ASP A 103 9.84 -23.63 5.55
C ASP A 103 9.60 -22.60 6.67
N LEU A 104 10.64 -21.85 7.06
CA LEU A 104 10.55 -20.79 8.07
C LEU A 104 9.67 -19.62 7.60
N VAL A 105 9.86 -19.16 6.35
CA VAL A 105 9.03 -18.08 5.77
C VAL A 105 7.58 -18.55 5.59
N GLY A 106 7.37 -19.81 5.17
CA GLY A 106 6.04 -20.40 5.02
C GLY A 106 5.29 -20.53 6.36
N SER A 107 5.96 -20.94 7.43
CA SER A 107 5.33 -21.10 8.75
C SER A 107 5.17 -19.79 9.52
N HIS A 108 6.16 -18.88 9.47
CA HIS A 108 6.17 -17.66 10.29
C HIS A 108 5.70 -16.41 9.55
N CYS A 109 5.74 -16.41 8.21
CA CYS A 109 5.65 -15.20 7.37
C CYS A 109 4.60 -15.30 6.23
N SER A 110 3.83 -16.39 6.10
CA SER A 110 2.89 -16.63 4.98
C SER A 110 1.57 -15.84 5.04
N SER A 111 1.12 -15.40 6.22
CA SER A 111 -0.13 -14.63 6.38
C SER A 111 -0.01 -13.12 6.10
N TYR A 112 1.14 -12.62 5.64
CA TYR A 112 1.53 -11.22 5.90
C TYR A 112 1.06 -10.20 4.86
N CYS A 113 0.39 -10.63 3.78
CA CYS A 113 -0.27 -9.75 2.81
C CYS A 113 -1.46 -10.45 2.11
N GLN A 114 -2.36 -11.11 2.84
CA GLN A 114 -3.62 -11.54 2.22
C GLN A 114 -4.56 -10.32 2.05
N HIS A 115 -4.96 -10.10 0.80
CA HIS A 115 -5.88 -9.04 0.37
C HIS A 115 -7.33 -9.36 0.72
#